data_AF-A0A0N1HBK7-F1
#
_entry.id   AF-A0A0N1HBK7-F1
#
_cell.length_a   1.000
_cell.length_b   1.000
_cell.length_c   1.000
_cell.angle_alpha   90.00
_cell.angle_beta   90.00
_cell.angle_gamma   90.00
#
_symmetry.space_group_name_H-M   'P 1'
#
loop_
_entity.id
_entity.type
_entity.pdbx_description
1 polymer ?
#
loop_
_entity_poly.entity_id
_entity_poly.type
_entity_poly.pdbx_seq_one_letter_code
_entity_poly.pdbx_strand_id
1 'polypeptide(L)'
;MSWRQDLDGPAMMTTTVPSISAESTSRPDRSALILYATETGTAQDIASSFRPLLAQQKFTTVEIIPCDDLPSPSYLHHYSICIFVIATAGQGDIPNNARELVAGAELSGVRFACVGLGDRAYLKFNWAARKARKRLIQLGAEEVVKACEADESGEEGVEGGVNEWLVGFEAWLTEEWPTANGGDQGHLVVEEGPQWLLESADEHVHQPHANGSANGGHLNGSTELHASSRPQLEDGIPAILTLNKRLTPPDHWQDVRLLRLQTPLDLDYLPGDALALLPENDPEDVNALLDLMNWTAVADVPIVLKPAPSNMSNATATTTRTYPCLERPSLPHLTTPNSSHDPSSQPTTTLRNLLTTTLDISAIPRRSFFRTLARYCTQDTFQRERLLEFTDPQFLDEYFDYATRPRRSILEILQEFQAGVRVLGSRLWRYCPC
;
A
#
# COMPACT_ATOMS: atom_id res chain seq x y z
N MET A 1 7.78 66.15 3.49
CA MET A 1 6.42 65.63 3.75
C MET A 1 6.61 64.14 4.00
N SER A 2 6.82 63.65 5.23
CA SER A 2 5.78 63.42 6.27
C SER A 2 4.53 62.85 5.59
N TRP A 3 4.08 61.62 5.84
CA TRP A 3 3.61 61.16 7.14
C TRP A 3 3.80 59.65 7.35
N ARG A 4 4.30 59.28 8.54
CA ARG A 4 3.97 58.04 9.24
C ARG A 4 2.54 58.15 9.78
N GLN A 5 1.83 57.04 9.85
CA GLN A 5 0.96 56.76 10.99
C GLN A 5 0.74 55.25 11.14
N ASP A 6 1.16 54.77 12.31
CA ASP A 6 0.96 53.46 12.87
C ASP A 6 -0.52 53.23 13.19
N LEU A 7 -1.02 52.01 12.97
CA LEU A 7 -2.11 51.42 13.74
C LEU A 7 -1.77 49.96 14.00
N ASP A 8 -1.53 49.68 15.28
CA ASP A 8 -1.30 48.38 15.89
C ASP A 8 -2.45 47.40 15.59
N GLY A 9 -2.11 46.25 14.99
CA GLY A 9 -2.94 45.05 14.96
C GLY A 9 -2.52 44.09 16.08
N PRO A 10 -3.45 43.29 16.64
CA PRO A 10 -3.18 42.44 17.79
C PRO A 10 -2.15 41.36 17.44
N ALA A 11 -1.24 41.12 18.38
CA ALA A 11 -0.18 40.12 18.29
C ALA A 11 -0.74 38.77 17.83
N MET A 12 -0.32 38.33 16.64
CA MET A 12 -0.44 36.93 16.26
C MET A 12 0.40 36.13 17.24
N MET A 13 -0.25 35.25 18.00
CA MET A 13 0.41 34.17 18.69
C MET A 13 1.06 33.29 17.63
N THR A 14 2.34 33.50 17.41
CA THR A 14 3.20 32.57 16.71
C THR A 14 3.09 31.26 17.45
N THR A 15 2.38 30.28 16.89
CA THR A 15 2.47 28.90 17.36
C THR A 15 3.89 28.46 17.07
N THR A 16 4.73 28.57 18.09
CA THR A 16 6.07 28.02 18.13
C THR A 16 5.94 26.53 17.86
N VAL A 17 6.27 26.12 16.64
CA VAL A 17 6.70 24.75 16.37
C VAL A 17 7.77 24.44 17.42
N PRO A 18 7.70 23.32 18.15
CA PRO A 18 8.72 23.00 19.13
C PRO A 18 10.06 22.97 18.37
N SER A 19 10.91 23.94 18.69
CA SER A 19 12.30 23.93 18.31
C SER A 19 12.89 22.68 18.95
N ILE A 20 13.08 21.64 18.14
CA ILE A 20 13.84 20.46 18.52
C ILE A 20 15.24 20.99 18.83
N SER A 21 15.51 21.08 20.13
CA SER A 21 16.84 21.32 20.67
C SER A 21 17.78 20.30 20.04
N ALA A 22 18.87 20.80 19.46
CA ALA A 22 19.91 20.01 18.84
C ALA A 22 20.55 19.07 19.87
N GLU A 23 20.07 17.82 19.94
CA GLU A 23 20.68 16.76 20.75
C GLU A 23 20.87 15.48 19.91
N SER A 24 22.15 15.14 19.73
CA SER A 24 22.74 13.91 19.17
C SER A 24 22.68 13.67 17.65
N THR A 25 23.69 14.17 16.92
CA THR A 25 24.00 13.84 15.52
C THR A 25 24.73 12.49 15.40
N SER A 26 24.17 11.41 15.92
CA SER A 26 24.69 10.05 15.69
C SER A 26 23.63 9.18 15.05
N ARG A 27 23.89 8.73 13.82
CA ARG A 27 23.13 7.69 13.10
C ARG A 27 22.82 6.54 14.07
N PRO A 28 21.56 6.09 14.21
CA PRO A 28 21.25 4.97 15.09
C PRO A 28 22.00 3.74 14.59
N ASP A 29 22.74 3.05 15.48
CA ASP A 29 23.69 2.00 15.10
C ASP A 29 23.08 0.89 14.22
N ARG A 30 21.83 0.51 14.50
CA ARG A 30 21.04 -0.45 13.70
C ARG A 30 19.74 0.16 13.21
N SER A 31 19.84 0.96 12.14
CA SER A 31 18.70 1.58 11.45
C SER A 31 18.66 1.20 9.97
N ALA A 32 17.47 1.00 9.40
CA ALA A 32 17.27 0.65 8.01
C ALA A 32 16.16 1.48 7.37
N LEU A 33 16.41 1.96 6.15
CA LEU A 33 15.39 2.55 5.29
C LEU A 33 15.15 1.62 4.11
N ILE A 34 13.91 1.27 3.82
CA ILE A 34 13.52 0.46 2.67
C ILE A 34 12.68 1.33 1.74
N LEU A 35 13.17 1.53 0.53
CA LEU A 35 12.53 2.31 -0.52
C LEU A 35 11.97 1.36 -1.56
N TYR A 36 10.69 1.50 -1.93
CA TYR A 36 10.08 0.68 -2.97
C TYR A 36 9.58 1.51 -4.15
N ALA A 37 9.82 0.99 -5.36
CA ALA A 37 9.32 1.52 -6.62
C ALA A 37 8.39 0.49 -7.26
N THR A 38 7.11 0.84 -7.43
CA THR A 38 6.07 -0.10 -7.81
C THR A 38 4.97 0.58 -8.63
N GLU A 39 4.33 -0.18 -9.52
CA GLU A 39 3.08 0.25 -10.18
C GLU A 39 1.87 -0.47 -9.56
N THR A 40 2.00 -1.76 -9.26
CA THR A 40 0.91 -2.64 -8.78
C THR A 40 1.14 -3.18 -7.37
N GLY A 41 2.00 -2.52 -6.58
CA GLY A 41 2.31 -2.92 -5.20
C GLY A 41 3.29 -4.09 -4.99
N THR A 42 3.72 -4.85 -6.02
CA THR A 42 4.58 -6.04 -5.79
C THR A 42 5.89 -5.71 -5.05
N ALA A 43 6.56 -4.62 -5.42
CA ALA A 43 7.78 -4.20 -4.74
C ALA A 43 7.54 -3.74 -3.29
N GLN A 44 6.34 -3.22 -3.00
CA GLN A 44 5.95 -2.85 -1.64
C GLN A 44 5.83 -4.07 -0.74
N ASP A 45 5.16 -5.15 -1.18
CA ASP A 45 5.05 -6.37 -0.37
C ASP A 45 6.41 -7.04 -0.16
N ILE A 46 7.26 -7.08 -1.20
CA ILE A 46 8.64 -7.57 -1.05
C ILE A 46 9.42 -6.72 -0.04
N ALA A 47 9.33 -5.39 -0.10
CA ALA A 47 9.96 -4.51 0.87
C ALA A 47 9.49 -4.79 2.32
N SER A 48 8.18 -4.95 2.53
CA SER A 48 7.59 -5.29 3.83
C SER A 48 8.01 -6.67 4.33
N SER A 49 8.32 -7.61 3.42
CA SER A 49 8.80 -8.94 3.78
C SER A 49 10.15 -8.94 4.49
N PHE A 50 10.94 -7.86 4.39
CA PHE A 50 12.28 -7.77 5.02
C PHE A 50 12.24 -7.36 6.49
N ARG A 51 11.09 -6.85 7.00
CA ARG A 51 10.97 -6.41 8.40
C ARG A 51 11.29 -7.49 9.43
N PRO A 52 10.80 -8.74 9.31
CA PRO A 52 11.10 -9.80 10.27
C PRO A 52 12.60 -10.08 10.37
N LEU A 53 13.31 -10.14 9.23
CA LEU A 53 14.75 -10.34 9.19
C LEU A 53 15.49 -9.20 9.91
N LEU A 54 15.16 -7.95 9.60
CA LEU A 54 15.79 -6.78 10.22
C LEU A 54 15.50 -6.72 11.73
N ALA A 55 14.28 -7.04 12.15
CA ALA A 55 13.91 -7.11 13.55
C ALA A 55 14.69 -8.22 14.30
N GLN A 56 14.87 -9.39 13.67
CA GLN A 56 15.69 -10.49 14.18
C GLN A 56 17.15 -10.05 14.36
N GLN A 57 17.68 -9.28 13.40
CA GLN A 57 18.99 -8.64 13.43
C GLN A 57 19.06 -7.40 14.35
N LYS A 58 18.03 -7.21 15.20
CA LYS A 58 17.94 -6.17 16.23
C LYS A 58 17.99 -4.73 15.67
N PHE A 59 17.60 -4.52 14.42
CA PHE A 59 17.33 -3.18 13.91
C PHE A 59 16.16 -2.57 14.69
N THR A 60 16.39 -1.43 15.33
CA THR A 60 15.39 -0.75 16.19
C THR A 60 14.59 0.29 15.44
N THR A 61 15.12 0.75 14.31
CA THR A 61 14.53 1.80 13.48
C THR A 61 14.47 1.29 12.05
N VAL A 62 13.32 0.75 11.64
CA VAL A 62 13.09 0.31 10.27
C VAL A 62 11.95 1.14 9.69
N GLU A 63 12.24 1.83 8.61
CA GLU A 63 11.27 2.64 7.88
C GLU A 63 11.11 2.08 6.47
N ILE A 64 9.88 2.02 5.98
CA ILE A 64 9.56 1.61 4.62
C ILE A 64 8.71 2.70 3.99
N ILE A 65 9.19 3.31 2.91
CA ILE A 65 8.50 4.40 2.23
C ILE A 65 8.52 4.18 0.71
N PRO A 66 7.49 4.64 -0.02
CA PRO A 66 7.58 4.70 -1.47
C PRO A 66 8.67 5.72 -1.86
N CYS A 67 9.20 5.57 -3.07
CA CYS A 67 10.35 6.35 -3.52
C CYS A 67 10.06 7.86 -3.68
N ASP A 68 8.81 8.25 -3.89
CA ASP A 68 8.32 9.63 -4.02
C ASP A 68 8.04 10.31 -2.67
N ASP A 69 7.95 9.55 -1.58
CA ASP A 69 7.89 10.08 -0.21
C ASP A 69 9.28 10.37 0.37
N LEU A 70 10.37 10.08 -0.37
CA LEU A 70 11.73 10.37 0.08
C LEU A 70 11.92 11.90 0.17
N PRO A 71 12.09 12.50 1.38
CA PRO A 71 12.05 13.96 1.51
C PRO A 71 13.22 14.66 0.81
N SER A 72 14.39 14.02 0.81
CA SER A 72 15.56 14.46 0.04
C SER A 72 16.55 13.30 -0.10
N PRO A 73 17.43 13.31 -1.10
CA PRO A 73 18.50 12.31 -1.21
C PRO A 73 19.42 12.24 0.02
N SER A 74 19.60 13.36 0.74
CA SER A 74 20.42 13.40 1.95
C SER A 74 19.81 12.62 3.11
N TYR A 75 18.51 12.33 3.06
CA TYR A 75 17.81 11.55 4.09
C TYR A 75 18.37 10.13 4.22
N LEU A 76 18.95 9.58 3.15
CA LEU A 76 19.59 8.27 3.13
C LEU A 76 20.75 8.16 4.14
N HIS A 77 21.42 9.28 4.46
CA HIS A 77 22.54 9.30 5.43
C HIS A 77 22.11 9.03 6.87
N HIS A 78 20.82 9.15 7.18
CA HIS A 78 20.30 8.96 8.55
C HIS A 78 20.20 7.48 8.98
N TYR A 79 20.32 6.53 8.06
CA TYR A 79 20.06 5.09 8.32
C TYR A 79 21.29 4.25 8.09
N SER A 80 21.56 3.24 8.93
CA SER A 80 22.70 2.30 8.85
C SER A 80 22.83 1.56 7.52
N ILE A 81 21.70 1.32 6.87
CA ILE A 81 21.58 0.74 5.53
C ILE A 81 20.31 1.24 4.84
N CYS A 82 20.38 1.42 3.52
CA CYS A 82 19.22 1.64 2.66
C CYS A 82 18.98 0.43 1.75
N ILE A 83 17.74 -0.05 1.61
CA ILE A 83 17.39 -1.18 0.75
C ILE A 83 16.42 -0.67 -0.32
N PHE A 84 16.77 -0.83 -1.59
CA PHE A 84 15.96 -0.37 -2.72
C PHE A 84 15.29 -1.56 -3.40
N VAL A 85 13.96 -1.63 -3.37
CA VAL A 85 13.17 -2.66 -4.06
C VAL A 85 12.50 -2.03 -5.28
N ILE A 86 12.97 -2.35 -6.49
CA ILE A 86 12.60 -1.62 -7.70
C ILE A 86 12.01 -2.56 -8.74
N ALA A 87 10.70 -2.44 -8.98
CA ALA A 87 10.06 -3.08 -10.13
C ALA A 87 10.45 -2.40 -11.45
N THR A 88 10.40 -3.16 -12.54
CA THR A 88 10.57 -2.61 -13.89
C THR A 88 9.21 -2.48 -14.56
N ALA A 89 8.85 -1.27 -14.99
CA ALA A 89 7.57 -0.98 -15.63
C ALA A 89 7.70 -0.93 -17.16
N GLY A 90 6.60 -1.23 -17.87
CA GLY A 90 6.46 -1.05 -19.32
C GLY A 90 7.63 -1.60 -20.13
N GLN A 91 8.25 -0.75 -20.95
CA GLN A 91 9.39 -1.10 -21.80
C GLN A 91 10.72 -0.78 -21.10
N GLY A 92 10.91 -1.27 -19.88
CA GLY A 92 12.15 -1.11 -19.10
C GLY A 92 12.31 0.26 -18.42
N ASP A 93 11.18 0.86 -18.05
CA ASP A 93 11.11 2.16 -17.40
C ASP A 93 11.05 2.01 -15.88
N ILE A 94 11.48 3.07 -15.19
CA ILE A 94 11.38 3.16 -13.74
C ILE A 94 9.92 3.47 -13.40
N PRO A 95 9.33 2.80 -12.39
CA PRO A 95 7.98 3.08 -11.95
C PRO A 95 7.74 4.56 -11.65
N ASN A 96 6.50 5.01 -11.82
CA ASN A 96 6.10 6.40 -11.68
C ASN A 96 6.52 6.99 -10.32
N ASN A 97 6.30 6.24 -9.24
CA ASN A 97 6.63 6.63 -7.88
C ASN A 97 8.15 6.69 -7.59
N ALA A 98 9.02 6.46 -8.59
CA ALA A 98 10.47 6.47 -8.42
C ALA A 98 11.23 7.24 -9.50
N ARG A 99 10.55 8.01 -10.34
CA ARG A 99 11.18 8.78 -11.44
C ARG A 99 12.24 9.76 -10.95
N GLU A 100 12.08 10.30 -9.75
CA GLU A 100 12.99 11.30 -9.16
C GLU A 100 14.01 10.73 -8.16
N LEU A 101 13.98 9.41 -7.90
CA LEU A 101 14.72 8.72 -6.82
C LEU A 101 16.23 8.99 -6.78
N VAL A 102 16.82 9.55 -7.84
CA VAL A 102 18.28 9.68 -7.97
C VAL A 102 18.75 11.00 -8.60
N ALA A 103 18.10 12.11 -8.20
CA ALA A 103 18.49 13.46 -8.60
C ALA A 103 19.56 14.09 -7.69
N GLY A 104 20.64 14.60 -8.31
CA GLY A 104 21.41 15.77 -7.84
C GLY A 104 22.36 15.67 -6.64
N ALA A 105 22.28 14.69 -5.74
CA ALA A 105 23.04 14.72 -4.48
C ALA A 105 24.22 13.73 -4.38
N GLU A 106 25.25 14.10 -3.61
CA GLU A 106 26.35 13.21 -3.23
C GLU A 106 25.91 12.24 -2.11
N LEU A 107 26.20 10.96 -2.31
CA LEU A 107 25.78 9.84 -1.45
C LEU A 107 26.97 9.09 -0.83
N SER A 108 28.16 9.70 -0.79
CA SER A 108 29.33 9.14 -0.14
C SER A 108 29.04 8.79 1.33
N GLY A 109 29.24 7.53 1.73
CA GLY A 109 28.96 7.03 3.08
C GLY A 109 27.56 6.39 3.24
N VAL A 110 26.69 6.49 2.24
CA VAL A 110 25.45 5.71 2.19
C VAL A 110 25.80 4.28 1.79
N ARG A 111 25.38 3.31 2.61
CA ARG A 111 25.45 1.88 2.30
C ARG A 111 24.10 1.40 1.82
N PHE A 112 24.05 0.65 0.74
CA PHE A 112 22.80 0.18 0.18
C PHE A 112 22.82 -1.24 -0.36
N ALA A 113 21.63 -1.84 -0.40
CA ALA A 113 21.32 -3.08 -1.09
C ALA A 113 20.24 -2.81 -2.15
N CYS A 114 20.24 -3.56 -3.25
CA CYS A 114 19.28 -3.39 -4.32
C CYS A 114 18.63 -4.71 -4.73
N VAL A 115 17.30 -4.71 -4.78
CA VAL A 115 16.46 -5.81 -5.24
C VAL A 115 15.67 -5.33 -6.45
N GLY A 116 16.01 -5.86 -7.62
CA GLY A 116 15.25 -5.63 -8.83
C GLY A 116 14.18 -6.69 -9.02
N LEU A 117 12.97 -6.25 -9.40
CA LEU A 117 11.89 -7.13 -9.85
C LEU A 117 11.68 -6.91 -11.35
N GLY A 118 11.73 -7.97 -12.14
CA GLY A 118 11.52 -7.92 -13.57
C GLY A 118 11.05 -9.26 -14.12
N ASP A 119 10.92 -9.34 -15.44
CA ASP A 119 10.44 -10.53 -16.14
C ASP A 119 11.34 -10.77 -17.37
N ARG A 120 11.95 -11.95 -17.47
CA ARG A 120 12.83 -12.32 -18.60
C ARG A 120 12.10 -12.48 -19.93
N ALA A 121 10.77 -12.58 -19.93
CA ALA A 121 9.96 -12.48 -21.14
C ALA A 121 10.10 -11.10 -21.81
N TYR A 122 10.52 -10.07 -21.06
CA TYR A 122 10.75 -8.73 -21.57
C TYR A 122 12.24 -8.49 -21.86
N LEU A 123 12.51 -7.83 -22.99
CA LEU A 123 13.88 -7.53 -23.45
C LEU A 123 14.71 -6.76 -22.41
N LYS A 124 14.07 -5.88 -21.65
CA LYS A 124 14.70 -5.02 -20.64
C LYS A 124 14.50 -5.58 -19.23
N PHE A 125 14.84 -6.85 -19.04
CA PHE A 125 14.85 -7.53 -17.75
C PHE A 125 15.64 -6.71 -16.69
N ASN A 126 14.96 -6.38 -15.59
CA ASN A 126 15.51 -5.64 -14.44
C ASN A 126 16.17 -4.28 -14.75
N TRP A 127 15.81 -3.67 -15.88
CA TRP A 127 16.49 -2.48 -16.37
C TRP A 127 16.31 -1.24 -15.48
N ALA A 128 15.15 -1.12 -14.82
CA ALA A 128 14.88 -0.03 -13.87
C ALA A 128 15.84 -0.08 -12.67
N ALA A 129 15.92 -1.24 -12.01
CA ALA A 129 16.83 -1.48 -10.90
C ALA A 129 18.30 -1.28 -11.29
N ARG A 130 18.71 -1.79 -12.46
CA ARG A 130 20.07 -1.58 -13.01
C ARG A 130 20.40 -0.10 -13.21
N LYS A 131 19.48 0.69 -13.76
CA LYS A 131 19.64 2.14 -13.94
C LYS A 131 19.81 2.86 -12.59
N ALA A 132 18.89 2.60 -11.65
CA ALA A 132 18.91 3.21 -10.33
C ALA A 132 20.19 2.85 -9.56
N ARG A 133 20.53 1.56 -9.50
CA ARG A 133 21.78 1.06 -8.89
C ARG A 133 23.01 1.71 -9.49
N LYS A 134 23.13 1.75 -10.82
CA LYS A 134 24.28 2.40 -11.49
C LYS A 134 24.39 3.86 -11.07
N ARG A 135 23.27 4.55 -10.93
CA ARG A 135 23.24 5.96 -10.53
C ARG A 135 23.60 6.15 -9.05
N LEU A 136 23.12 5.31 -8.14
CA LEU A 136 23.51 5.33 -6.72
C LEU A 136 25.03 5.21 -6.55
N ILE A 137 25.64 4.25 -7.25
CA ILE A 137 27.10 4.06 -7.25
C ILE A 137 27.83 5.29 -7.82
N GLN A 138 27.33 5.87 -8.91
CA GLN A 138 27.90 7.10 -9.49
C GLN A 138 27.84 8.31 -8.54
N LEU A 139 26.90 8.32 -7.60
CA LEU A 139 26.76 9.36 -6.59
C LEU A 139 27.61 9.08 -5.33
N GLY A 140 28.32 7.94 -5.27
CA GLY A 140 29.23 7.60 -4.17
C GLY A 140 28.64 6.64 -3.12
N ALA A 141 27.42 6.13 -3.31
CA ALA A 141 26.86 5.13 -2.42
C ALA A 141 27.59 3.77 -2.59
N GLU A 142 27.76 3.05 -1.49
CA GLU A 142 28.42 1.75 -1.43
C GLU A 142 27.40 0.62 -1.46
N GLU A 143 27.49 -0.24 -2.46
CA GLU A 143 26.65 -1.44 -2.53
C GLU A 143 27.25 -2.56 -1.66
N VAL A 144 26.48 -3.05 -0.70
CA VAL A 144 26.99 -3.98 0.33
C VAL A 144 26.93 -5.46 -0.06
N VAL A 145 25.98 -5.82 -0.93
CA VAL A 145 25.81 -7.17 -1.46
C VAL A 145 25.44 -7.09 -2.94
N LYS A 146 25.75 -8.14 -3.70
CA LYS A 146 25.35 -8.22 -5.11
C LYS A 146 23.84 -8.01 -5.24
N ALA A 147 23.41 -7.10 -6.11
CA ALA A 147 22.00 -6.87 -6.38
C ALA A 147 21.24 -8.15 -6.77
N CYS A 148 20.00 -8.27 -6.28
CA CYS A 148 19.04 -9.27 -6.74
C CYS A 148 18.44 -8.83 -8.08
N GLU A 149 18.27 -9.77 -9.00
CA GLU A 149 17.51 -9.60 -10.23
C GLU A 149 16.44 -10.70 -10.29
N ALA A 150 15.35 -10.50 -9.57
CA ALA A 150 14.25 -11.45 -9.47
C ALA A 150 13.46 -11.50 -10.80
N ASP A 151 12.95 -12.70 -11.12
CA ASP A 151 12.29 -13.01 -12.39
C ASP A 151 10.86 -13.52 -12.18
N GLU A 152 9.88 -12.70 -12.52
CA GLU A 152 8.45 -13.02 -12.47
C GLU A 152 8.09 -14.26 -13.31
N SER A 153 8.81 -14.51 -14.40
CA SER A 153 8.58 -15.68 -15.26
C SER A 153 9.18 -16.99 -14.72
N GLY A 154 9.89 -16.92 -13.59
CA GLY A 154 10.42 -18.09 -12.89
C GLY A 154 9.32 -18.95 -12.26
N GLU A 155 9.65 -20.21 -11.94
CA GLU A 155 8.70 -21.18 -11.35
C GLU A 155 8.10 -20.69 -10.02
N GLU A 156 8.91 -20.00 -9.23
CA GLU A 156 8.57 -19.40 -7.94
C GLU A 156 8.40 -17.87 -8.03
N GLY A 157 8.20 -17.36 -9.26
CA GLY A 157 8.12 -15.93 -9.56
C GLY A 157 9.28 -15.12 -8.99
N VAL A 158 8.99 -13.87 -8.62
CA VAL A 158 10.00 -12.99 -8.02
C VAL A 158 10.47 -13.46 -6.63
N GLU A 159 9.65 -14.20 -5.88
CA GLU A 159 9.99 -14.61 -4.52
C GLU A 159 11.17 -15.58 -4.48
N GLY A 160 11.28 -16.50 -5.44
CA GLY A 160 12.41 -17.43 -5.49
C GLY A 160 13.76 -16.70 -5.56
N GLY A 161 13.87 -15.72 -6.47
CA GLY A 161 15.08 -14.91 -6.61
C GLY A 161 15.37 -14.02 -5.40
N VAL A 162 14.33 -13.50 -4.74
CA VAL A 162 14.48 -12.71 -3.50
C VAL A 162 14.95 -13.60 -2.35
N ASN A 163 14.40 -14.80 -2.20
CA ASN A 163 14.77 -15.74 -1.15
C ASN A 163 16.21 -16.23 -1.30
N GLU A 164 16.65 -16.52 -2.52
CA GLU A 164 18.07 -16.84 -2.79
C GLU A 164 18.98 -15.68 -2.38
N TRP A 165 18.59 -14.45 -2.73
CA TRP A 165 19.35 -13.25 -2.38
C TRP A 165 19.40 -12.97 -0.88
N LEU A 166 18.31 -13.23 -0.16
CA LEU A 166 18.21 -13.01 1.29
C LEU A 166 19.25 -13.82 2.06
N VAL A 167 19.64 -15.01 1.60
CA VAL A 167 20.70 -15.82 2.23
C VAL A 167 22.03 -15.04 2.29
N GLY A 168 22.43 -14.42 1.18
CA GLY A 168 23.63 -13.60 1.11
C GLY A 168 23.51 -12.30 1.91
N PHE A 169 22.34 -11.69 1.89
CA PHE A 169 22.08 -10.47 2.65
C PHE A 169 22.09 -10.69 4.17
N GLU A 170 21.51 -11.78 4.66
CA GLU A 170 21.52 -12.15 6.08
C GLU A 170 22.93 -12.49 6.57
N ALA A 171 23.72 -13.19 5.77
CA ALA A 171 25.12 -13.48 6.07
C ALA A 171 25.91 -12.17 6.26
N TRP A 172 25.75 -11.22 5.34
CA TRP A 172 26.38 -9.91 5.44
C TRP A 172 25.91 -9.11 6.66
N LEU A 173 24.60 -9.08 6.94
CA LEU A 173 24.07 -8.42 8.14
C LEU A 173 24.67 -8.98 9.42
N THR A 174 24.85 -10.30 9.48
CA THR A 174 25.41 -10.99 10.65
C THR A 174 26.90 -10.72 10.82
N GLU A 175 27.65 -10.59 9.71
CA GLU A 175 29.07 -10.21 9.73
C GLU A 175 29.27 -8.76 10.16
N GLU A 176 28.50 -7.83 9.58
CA GLU A 176 28.60 -6.39 9.84
C GLU A 176 28.06 -6.03 11.24
N TRP A 177 26.98 -6.68 11.66
CA TRP A 177 26.32 -6.43 12.93
C TRP A 177 26.07 -7.71 13.74
N PRO A 178 27.11 -8.35 14.28
CA PRO A 178 26.97 -9.58 15.05
C PRO A 178 26.00 -9.40 16.22
N THR A 179 25.02 -10.28 16.34
CA THR A 179 24.16 -10.35 17.53
C THR A 179 24.82 -11.24 18.58
N ALA A 180 24.89 -10.81 19.84
CA ALA A 180 25.42 -11.65 20.91
C ALA A 180 24.62 -12.98 21.00
N ASN A 181 25.34 -14.10 21.00
CA ASN A 181 24.81 -15.47 20.93
C ASN A 181 23.56 -15.71 21.82
N GLY A 182 22.49 -16.23 21.20
CA GLY A 182 21.51 -17.08 21.90
C GLY A 182 20.44 -16.40 22.77
N GLY A 183 20.21 -15.10 22.64
CA GLY A 183 19.11 -14.41 23.35
C GLY A 183 17.78 -14.55 22.61
N ASP A 184 16.96 -15.51 23.05
CA ASP A 184 15.56 -15.78 22.70
C ASP A 184 15.20 -15.57 21.22
N GLN A 185 15.12 -16.66 20.45
CA GLN A 185 14.44 -16.73 19.15
C GLN A 185 12.91 -16.57 19.34
N GLY A 186 12.47 -15.68 20.21
CA GLY A 186 11.10 -15.25 20.25
C GLY A 186 10.80 -14.67 18.88
N HIS A 187 9.82 -15.26 18.19
CA HIS A 187 9.27 -14.72 16.96
C HIS A 187 8.80 -13.29 17.26
N LEU A 188 9.63 -12.29 16.97
CA LEU A 188 9.28 -10.90 17.16
C LEU A 188 8.18 -10.62 16.15
N VAL A 189 6.94 -10.58 16.64
CA VAL A 189 5.80 -10.18 15.82
C VAL A 189 5.94 -8.70 15.58
N VAL A 190 6.42 -8.35 14.39
CA VAL A 190 6.43 -6.98 13.91
C VAL A 190 5.01 -6.61 13.52
N GLU A 191 4.42 -5.69 14.28
CA GLU A 191 3.05 -5.24 14.06
C GLU A 191 3.03 -3.88 13.34
N GLU A 192 2.18 -3.79 12.33
CA GLU A 192 1.84 -2.52 11.70
C GLU A 192 0.40 -2.16 12.07
N GLY A 193 0.21 -1.02 12.73
CA GLY A 193 -1.11 -0.45 12.98
C GLY A 193 -1.81 -0.05 11.67
N PRO A 194 -3.15 0.03 11.62
CA PRO A 194 -3.91 0.30 10.39
C PRO A 194 -3.45 1.62 9.75
N GLN A 195 -3.48 1.76 8.41
CA GLN A 195 -3.10 3.02 7.73
C GLN A 195 -4.28 4.00 7.64
N TRP A 196 -5.50 3.47 7.48
CA TRP A 196 -6.76 4.21 7.45
C TRP A 196 -7.74 3.66 8.50
N LEU A 197 -8.55 4.56 9.05
CA LEU A 197 -9.68 4.30 9.93
C LEU A 197 -10.96 4.61 9.15
N LEU A 198 -11.95 3.73 9.28
CA LEU A 198 -13.29 3.96 8.75
C LEU A 198 -14.16 4.50 9.89
N GLU A 199 -14.74 5.68 9.68
CA GLU A 199 -15.67 6.31 10.62
C GLU A 199 -17.02 6.54 9.94
N SER A 200 -18.11 6.46 10.70
CA SER A 200 -19.44 6.80 10.19
C SER A 200 -19.51 8.30 9.94
N ALA A 201 -20.07 8.71 8.78
CA ALA A 201 -20.25 10.13 8.48
C ALA A 201 -21.27 10.81 9.42
N ASP A 202 -22.18 10.05 10.03
CA ASP A 202 -23.24 10.57 10.90
C ASP A 202 -22.72 11.09 12.25
N GLU A 203 -21.55 10.62 12.73
CA GLU A 203 -20.98 11.08 14.00
C GLU A 203 -20.51 12.55 13.96
N HIS A 204 -20.39 13.14 12.76
CA HIS A 204 -20.02 14.54 12.59
C HIS A 204 -21.17 15.54 12.75
N VAL A 205 -22.41 15.09 12.94
CA VAL A 205 -23.59 15.99 13.03
C VAL A 205 -24.01 16.31 14.47
N HIS A 206 -23.41 15.67 15.49
CA HIS A 206 -23.81 15.89 16.89
C HIS A 206 -22.73 16.57 17.75
N GLN A 207 -22.51 17.86 17.52
CA GLN A 207 -22.19 18.78 18.61
C GLN A 207 -23.48 19.53 19.03
N PRO A 208 -23.93 19.46 20.30
CA PRO A 208 -25.15 20.12 20.72
C PRO A 208 -24.88 21.61 20.93
N HIS A 209 -25.09 22.42 19.90
CA HIS A 209 -25.39 23.83 20.12
C HIS A 209 -26.84 23.96 20.58
N ALA A 210 -27.00 24.09 21.89
CA ALA A 210 -28.24 24.52 22.50
C ALA A 210 -28.58 25.95 22.04
N ASN A 211 -29.64 26.09 21.24
CA ASN A 211 -30.72 27.05 21.48
C ASN A 211 -31.87 26.84 20.50
N GLY A 212 -33.09 26.85 21.04
CA GLY A 212 -34.28 26.29 20.41
C GLY A 212 -34.96 27.16 19.35
N SER A 213 -35.84 26.53 18.58
CA SER A 213 -37.29 26.73 18.70
C SER A 213 -38.00 25.73 17.80
N ALA A 214 -39.02 25.08 18.34
CA ALA A 214 -39.87 24.16 17.62
C ALA A 214 -40.65 24.88 16.52
N ASN A 215 -40.62 24.33 15.31
CA ASN A 215 -41.78 24.36 14.41
C ASN A 215 -41.72 23.16 13.47
N GLY A 216 -42.71 22.29 13.61
CA GLY A 216 -42.89 21.13 12.76
C GLY A 216 -43.31 21.53 11.35
N GLY A 217 -42.63 20.95 10.36
CA GLY A 217 -43.02 20.98 8.96
C GLY A 217 -42.67 19.64 8.34
N HIS A 218 -43.69 18.82 8.06
CA HIS A 218 -43.57 17.67 7.19
C HIS A 218 -43.05 18.10 5.82
N LEU A 219 -41.94 17.50 5.38
CA LEU A 219 -41.54 17.49 3.97
C LEU A 219 -41.17 16.07 3.57
N ASN A 220 -42.13 15.43 2.90
CA ASN A 220 -41.88 14.32 2.01
C ASN A 220 -40.93 14.78 0.90
N GLY A 221 -39.82 14.10 0.74
CA GLY A 221 -38.83 14.38 -0.29
C GLY A 221 -37.78 13.28 -0.31
N SER A 222 -38.19 12.10 -0.78
CA SER A 222 -37.30 11.04 -1.24
C SER A 222 -36.38 11.64 -2.31
N THR A 223 -35.22 12.11 -1.87
CA THR A 223 -34.16 12.57 -2.75
C THR A 223 -33.32 11.34 -3.04
N GLU A 224 -33.38 10.90 -4.29
CA GLU A 224 -32.64 9.76 -4.82
C GLU A 224 -31.14 9.92 -4.55
N LEU A 225 -30.64 9.31 -3.48
CA LEU A 225 -29.21 9.16 -3.17
C LEU A 225 -28.61 7.92 -3.86
N HIS A 226 -29.20 7.48 -4.98
CA HIS A 226 -28.76 6.31 -5.76
C HIS A 226 -27.92 6.66 -7.00
N ALA A 227 -27.32 7.85 -7.04
CA ALA A 227 -26.19 8.05 -7.94
C ALA A 227 -24.99 7.36 -7.28
N SER A 228 -24.67 6.14 -7.75
CA SER A 228 -23.38 5.53 -7.51
C SER A 228 -22.30 6.54 -7.92
N SER A 229 -21.69 7.18 -6.94
CA SER A 229 -20.57 8.09 -7.15
C SER A 229 -19.39 7.27 -7.62
N ARG A 230 -19.35 7.00 -8.93
CA ARG A 230 -18.21 6.38 -9.60
C ARG A 230 -16.96 7.16 -9.19
N PRO A 231 -15.86 6.50 -8.80
CA PRO A 231 -14.62 7.21 -8.55
C PRO A 231 -14.29 8.03 -9.79
N GLN A 232 -14.37 9.35 -9.66
CA GLN A 232 -13.87 10.25 -10.69
C GLN A 232 -12.36 10.23 -10.51
N LEU A 233 -11.68 9.43 -11.33
CA LEU A 233 -10.24 9.57 -11.50
C LEU A 233 -9.99 11.01 -11.97
N GLU A 234 -9.00 11.71 -11.42
CA GLU A 234 -8.73 13.12 -11.75
C GLU A 234 -8.59 13.35 -13.27
N ASP A 235 -8.16 12.32 -14.02
CA ASP A 235 -8.04 12.31 -15.49
C ASP A 235 -8.95 11.29 -16.20
N GLY A 236 -9.95 10.73 -15.52
CA GLY A 236 -10.84 9.72 -16.08
C GLY A 236 -11.91 10.31 -17.01
N ILE A 237 -12.08 9.73 -18.21
CA ILE A 237 -13.10 10.19 -19.17
C ILE A 237 -14.18 9.12 -19.32
N PRO A 238 -15.46 9.43 -19.08
CA PRO A 238 -16.53 8.47 -19.29
C PRO A 238 -16.63 8.15 -20.78
N ALA A 239 -16.79 6.86 -21.11
CA ALA A 239 -16.97 6.40 -22.48
C ALA A 239 -18.20 5.49 -22.61
N ILE A 240 -18.86 5.57 -23.76
CA ILE A 240 -20.02 4.76 -24.12
C ILE A 240 -19.56 3.60 -24.99
N LEU A 241 -19.84 2.37 -24.57
CA LEU A 241 -19.60 1.17 -25.38
C LEU A 241 -20.61 1.11 -26.54
N THR A 242 -20.16 1.39 -27.76
CA THR A 242 -20.99 1.43 -28.97
C THR A 242 -20.91 0.14 -29.80
N LEU A 243 -19.88 -0.68 -29.59
CA LEU A 243 -19.75 -2.00 -30.21
C LEU A 243 -19.13 -2.97 -29.22
N ASN A 244 -19.70 -4.17 -29.14
CA ASN A 244 -19.12 -5.33 -28.46
C ASN A 244 -19.31 -6.54 -29.37
N LYS A 245 -18.29 -6.89 -30.16
CA LYS A 245 -18.36 -7.94 -31.17
C LYS A 245 -17.35 -9.04 -30.90
N ARG A 246 -17.82 -10.28 -30.70
CA ARG A 246 -16.95 -11.45 -30.67
C ARG A 246 -16.30 -11.66 -32.04
N LEU A 247 -14.98 -11.85 -32.03
CA LEU A 247 -14.13 -12.11 -33.20
C LEU A 247 -13.86 -13.60 -33.38
N THR A 248 -13.83 -14.37 -32.28
CA THR A 248 -13.65 -15.83 -32.34
C THR A 248 -14.96 -16.56 -32.65
N PRO A 249 -14.90 -17.77 -33.24
CA PRO A 249 -16.08 -18.63 -33.39
C PRO A 249 -16.76 -18.92 -32.03
N PRO A 250 -18.10 -19.11 -31.99
CA PRO A 250 -18.82 -19.35 -30.73
C PRO A 250 -18.34 -20.57 -29.93
N ASP A 251 -17.88 -21.59 -30.64
CA ASP A 251 -17.37 -22.87 -30.16
C ASP A 251 -15.88 -22.84 -29.79
N HIS A 252 -15.16 -21.75 -30.11
CA HIS A 252 -13.77 -21.59 -29.69
C HIS A 252 -13.70 -21.32 -28.18
N TRP A 253 -12.79 -21.99 -27.48
CA TRP A 253 -12.67 -21.92 -26.01
C TRP A 253 -12.33 -20.51 -25.49
N GLN A 254 -11.57 -19.73 -26.26
CA GLN A 254 -11.23 -18.36 -25.93
C GLN A 254 -12.18 -17.37 -26.62
N ASP A 255 -12.80 -16.47 -25.85
CA ASP A 255 -13.61 -15.35 -26.35
C ASP A 255 -12.72 -14.11 -26.54
N VAL A 256 -12.53 -13.68 -27.79
CA VAL A 256 -11.81 -12.45 -28.14
C VAL A 256 -12.80 -11.47 -28.74
N ARG A 257 -12.83 -10.22 -28.24
CA ARG A 257 -13.84 -9.23 -28.60
C ARG A 257 -13.22 -7.94 -29.15
N LEU A 258 -13.88 -7.38 -30.17
CA LEU A 258 -13.69 -6.02 -30.63
C LEU A 258 -14.66 -5.11 -29.89
N LEU A 259 -14.10 -4.18 -29.10
CA LEU A 259 -14.85 -3.15 -28.42
C LEU A 259 -14.70 -1.80 -29.15
N ARG A 260 -15.77 -1.01 -29.21
CA ARG A 260 -15.72 0.39 -29.66
C ARG A 260 -16.28 1.27 -28.57
N LEU A 261 -15.47 2.23 -28.13
CA LEU A 261 -15.81 3.19 -27.09
C LEU A 261 -15.95 4.56 -27.74
N GLN A 262 -17.02 5.27 -27.41
CA GLN A 262 -17.26 6.65 -27.84
C GLN A 262 -17.14 7.56 -26.62
N THR A 263 -16.26 8.55 -26.71
CA THR A 263 -16.03 9.54 -25.67
C THR A 263 -16.83 10.81 -25.95
N PRO A 264 -17.15 11.62 -24.93
CA PRO A 264 -17.82 12.90 -25.10
C PRO A 264 -16.90 13.96 -25.73
N LEU A 265 -15.59 13.78 -25.62
CA LEU A 265 -14.56 14.67 -26.17
C LEU A 265 -13.72 13.88 -27.17
N ASP A 266 -13.22 14.58 -28.20
CA ASP A 266 -12.18 14.03 -29.07
C ASP A 266 -10.89 13.87 -28.25
N LEU A 267 -10.38 12.65 -28.19
CA LEU A 267 -9.13 12.34 -27.52
C LEU A 267 -7.99 12.37 -28.52
N ASP A 268 -6.91 13.06 -28.17
CA ASP A 268 -5.66 12.97 -28.89
C ASP A 268 -4.97 11.65 -28.51
N TYR A 269 -4.93 10.69 -29.44
CA TYR A 269 -4.18 9.45 -29.30
C TYR A 269 -3.58 9.02 -30.64
N LEU A 270 -2.48 8.30 -30.58
CA LEU A 270 -1.78 7.73 -31.73
C LEU A 270 -1.95 6.20 -31.77
N PRO A 271 -1.81 5.58 -32.96
CA PRO A 271 -1.73 4.13 -33.05
C PRO A 271 -0.59 3.57 -32.20
N GLY A 272 -0.93 2.71 -31.24
CA GLY A 272 0.02 2.14 -30.28
C GLY A 272 -0.14 2.68 -28.85
N ASP A 273 -0.90 3.75 -28.66
CA ASP A 273 -1.25 4.23 -27.33
C ASP A 273 -2.11 3.21 -26.58
N ALA A 274 -1.93 3.15 -25.26
CA ALA A 274 -2.66 2.25 -24.39
C ALA A 274 -3.87 2.94 -23.76
N LEU A 275 -5.00 2.24 -23.73
CA LEU A 275 -6.18 2.64 -22.99
C LEU A 275 -6.23 1.85 -21.67
N ALA A 276 -6.29 2.56 -20.55
CA ALA A 276 -6.60 1.98 -19.25
C ALA A 276 -8.11 1.98 -19.03
N LEU A 277 -8.66 0.83 -18.63
CA LEU A 277 -10.07 0.69 -18.23
C LEU A 277 -10.10 0.44 -16.73
N LEU A 278 -10.93 1.19 -16.00
CA LEU A 278 -11.18 0.94 -14.58
C LEU A 278 -12.30 -0.12 -14.48
N PRO A 279 -12.02 -1.35 -14.01
CA PRO A 279 -13.03 -2.37 -13.83
C PRO A 279 -13.84 -2.12 -12.54
N GLU A 280 -14.98 -2.81 -12.44
CA GLU A 280 -15.73 -2.96 -11.20
C GLU A 280 -15.79 -4.45 -10.86
N ASN A 281 -15.77 -4.80 -9.57
CA ASN A 281 -15.98 -6.18 -9.15
C ASN A 281 -17.41 -6.63 -9.46
N ASP A 282 -17.60 -7.94 -9.62
CA ASP A 282 -18.92 -8.50 -9.83
C ASP A 282 -19.83 -8.21 -8.60
N PRO A 283 -21.04 -7.65 -8.78
CA PRO A 283 -21.95 -7.39 -7.67
C PRO A 283 -22.29 -8.64 -6.85
N GLU A 284 -22.31 -9.83 -7.45
CA GLU A 284 -22.53 -11.10 -6.74
C GLU A 284 -21.36 -11.40 -5.80
N ASP A 285 -20.12 -11.20 -6.24
CA ASP A 285 -18.90 -11.39 -5.42
C ASP A 285 -18.83 -10.37 -4.27
N VAL A 286 -19.19 -9.10 -4.55
CA VAL A 286 -19.29 -8.06 -3.52
C VAL A 286 -20.32 -8.44 -2.46
N ASN A 287 -21.51 -8.91 -2.87
CA ASN A 287 -22.54 -9.35 -1.95
C ASN A 287 -22.10 -10.59 -1.16
N ALA A 288 -21.47 -11.56 -1.81
CA ALA A 288 -20.94 -12.75 -1.15
C ALA A 288 -19.92 -12.39 -0.06
N LEU A 289 -19.05 -11.41 -0.33
CA LEU A 289 -18.11 -10.90 0.67
C LEU A 289 -18.82 -10.17 1.82
N LEU A 290 -19.77 -9.29 1.51
CA LEU A 290 -20.54 -8.57 2.53
C LEU A 290 -21.29 -9.53 3.46
N ASP A 291 -21.91 -10.57 2.90
CA ASP A 291 -22.63 -11.59 3.67
C ASP A 291 -21.67 -12.44 4.52
N LEU A 292 -20.55 -12.88 3.94
CA LEU A 292 -19.50 -13.63 4.64
C LEU A 292 -18.96 -12.86 5.86
N MET A 293 -18.81 -11.54 5.71
CA MET A 293 -18.31 -10.65 6.76
C MET A 293 -19.41 -10.16 7.72
N ASN A 294 -20.68 -10.47 7.45
CA ASN A 294 -21.85 -9.93 8.16
C ASN A 294 -21.90 -8.39 8.15
N TRP A 295 -21.55 -7.80 7.00
CA TRP A 295 -21.52 -6.35 6.78
C TRP A 295 -22.75 -5.82 6.04
N THR A 296 -23.67 -6.67 5.63
CA THR A 296 -24.84 -6.31 4.82
C THR A 296 -25.66 -5.16 5.45
N ALA A 297 -25.76 -5.11 6.78
CA ALA A 297 -26.47 -4.05 7.50
C ALA A 297 -25.78 -2.68 7.49
N VAL A 298 -24.45 -2.64 7.30
CA VAL A 298 -23.62 -1.42 7.31
C VAL A 298 -23.04 -1.08 5.94
N ALA A 299 -23.26 -1.94 4.94
CA ALA A 299 -22.63 -1.87 3.61
C ALA A 299 -22.89 -0.54 2.89
N ASP A 300 -24.08 0.02 3.10
CA ASP A 300 -24.60 1.21 2.41
C ASP A 300 -24.66 2.44 3.33
N VAL A 301 -24.08 2.34 4.54
CA VAL A 301 -23.96 3.49 5.45
C VAL A 301 -22.81 4.38 4.97
N PRO A 302 -23.00 5.72 4.90
CA PRO A 302 -21.93 6.64 4.56
C PRO A 302 -20.77 6.59 5.56
N ILE A 303 -19.56 6.40 5.04
CA ILE A 303 -18.31 6.34 5.79
C ILE A 303 -17.30 7.35 5.27
N VAL A 304 -16.38 7.73 6.15
CA VAL A 304 -15.23 8.60 5.87
C VAL A 304 -13.95 7.82 6.14
N LEU A 305 -12.98 7.91 5.24
CA LEU A 305 -11.64 7.38 5.44
C LEU A 305 -10.76 8.44 6.10
N LYS A 306 -10.28 8.16 7.31
CA LYS A 306 -9.31 9.01 8.00
C LYS A 306 -7.97 8.34 8.11
N PRO A 307 -6.86 9.06 7.91
CA PRO A 307 -5.56 8.48 8.14
C PRO A 307 -5.43 8.08 9.61
N ALA A 308 -4.98 6.86 9.87
CA ALA A 308 -4.72 6.42 11.24
C ALA A 308 -3.60 7.27 11.85
N PRO A 309 -3.71 7.63 13.15
CA PRO A 309 -2.71 8.46 13.79
C PRO A 309 -1.41 7.66 13.96
N SER A 310 -0.28 8.30 13.64
CA SER A 310 1.06 7.71 13.61
C SER A 310 1.56 7.20 14.96
N ASN A 311 0.82 7.43 16.05
CA ASN A 311 1.17 7.11 17.44
C ASN A 311 0.30 6.02 18.08
N MET A 312 -0.47 5.22 17.33
CA MET A 312 -1.16 4.03 17.89
C MET A 312 -0.18 2.88 18.19
N SER A 313 0.79 3.11 19.06
CA SER A 313 1.52 2.04 19.74
C SER A 313 0.68 1.59 20.94
N ASN A 314 -0.12 0.54 20.77
CA ASN A 314 -0.66 -0.18 21.92
C ASN A 314 0.50 -0.97 22.54
N ALA A 315 1.25 -0.33 23.43
CA ALA A 315 2.27 -0.98 24.25
C ALA A 315 1.59 -1.89 25.27
N THR A 316 1.25 -3.11 24.86
CA THR A 316 0.86 -4.18 25.78
C THR A 316 1.66 -5.43 25.43
N ALA A 317 2.47 -5.86 26.40
CA ALA A 317 3.35 -7.03 26.43
C ALA A 317 4.75 -6.90 25.79
N THR A 318 5.74 -7.40 26.54
CA THR A 318 7.21 -7.29 26.41
C THR A 318 7.83 -7.91 25.13
N THR A 319 7.02 -8.35 24.16
CA THR A 319 7.49 -9.12 22.98
C THR A 319 7.05 -8.52 21.63
N THR A 320 6.13 -7.55 21.62
CA THR A 320 5.60 -6.96 20.38
C THR A 320 6.21 -5.58 20.14
N ARG A 321 6.97 -5.42 19.05
CA ARG A 321 7.38 -4.09 18.57
C ARG A 321 6.40 -3.64 17.48
N THR A 322 5.61 -2.64 17.79
CA THR A 322 4.78 -1.91 16.84
C THR A 322 5.62 -0.79 16.22
N TYR A 323 5.75 -0.77 14.89
CA TYR A 323 6.35 0.38 14.20
C TYR A 323 5.23 1.36 13.81
N PRO A 324 5.45 2.68 13.94
CA PRO A 324 4.51 3.67 13.43
C PRO A 324 4.29 3.41 11.94
N CYS A 325 3.04 3.28 11.51
CA CYS A 325 2.71 3.08 10.12
C CYS A 325 2.86 4.42 9.40
N LEU A 326 4.04 4.63 8.79
CA LEU A 326 4.34 5.82 7.98
C LEU A 326 3.80 5.70 6.54
N GLU A 327 3.31 4.52 6.18
CA GLU A 327 2.79 4.18 4.86
C GLU A 327 1.32 4.60 4.71
N ARG A 328 0.99 5.34 3.65
CA ARG A 328 -0.40 5.57 3.23
C ARG A 328 -0.48 5.52 1.72
N PRO A 329 -1.11 4.49 1.12
CA PRO A 329 -1.48 4.54 -0.29
C PRO A 329 -2.30 5.81 -0.51
N SER A 330 -1.89 6.65 -1.45
CA SER A 330 -2.68 7.81 -1.82
C SER A 330 -4.00 7.32 -2.41
N LEU A 331 -5.10 7.65 -1.74
CA LEU A 331 -6.46 7.44 -2.24
C LEU A 331 -7.02 8.82 -2.62
N PRO A 332 -6.54 9.45 -3.71
CA PRO A 332 -6.84 10.86 -4.01
C PRO A 332 -8.34 11.13 -4.17
N HIS A 333 -9.11 10.14 -4.64
CA HIS A 333 -10.56 10.24 -4.79
C HIS A 333 -11.36 10.04 -3.48
N LEU A 334 -10.71 9.57 -2.40
CA LEU A 334 -11.32 9.31 -1.09
C LEU A 334 -10.70 10.15 0.03
N THR A 335 -9.70 10.97 -0.28
CA THR A 335 -8.91 11.71 0.71
C THR A 335 -8.63 13.11 0.20
N THR A 336 -8.95 14.13 0.98
CA THR A 336 -8.56 15.51 0.62
C THR A 336 -7.06 15.67 0.88
N PRO A 337 -6.27 16.19 -0.08
CA PRO A 337 -4.87 16.54 0.21
C PRO A 337 -4.85 17.54 1.38
N ASN A 338 -3.89 17.34 2.29
CA ASN A 338 -3.73 18.09 3.54
C ASN A 338 -3.68 19.62 3.35
N SER A 339 -4.79 20.33 3.15
CA SER A 339 -4.89 21.81 3.25
C SER A 339 -6.28 22.39 2.95
N SER A 340 -7.37 21.90 3.55
CA SER A 340 -8.62 22.68 3.62
C SER A 340 -9.32 22.53 4.96
N HIS A 341 -9.48 23.66 5.65
CA HIS A 341 -9.97 23.83 7.03
C HIS A 341 -11.47 23.52 7.25
N ASP A 342 -12.11 22.71 6.40
CA ASP A 342 -13.52 22.37 6.54
C ASP A 342 -13.73 20.86 6.75
N PRO A 343 -13.96 20.40 7.99
CA PRO A 343 -14.33 19.01 8.29
C PRO A 343 -15.61 18.55 7.57
N SER A 344 -16.44 19.48 7.08
CA SER A 344 -17.70 19.16 6.40
C SER A 344 -17.54 18.84 4.90
N SER A 345 -16.33 18.97 4.33
CA SER A 345 -16.05 18.72 2.91
C SER A 345 -15.27 17.44 2.62
N GLN A 346 -15.16 16.50 3.59
CA GLN A 346 -14.53 15.22 3.33
C GLN A 346 -15.40 14.35 2.41
N PRO A 347 -14.83 13.73 1.35
CA PRO A 347 -15.60 12.85 0.49
C PRO A 347 -16.09 11.64 1.30
N THR A 348 -17.39 11.39 1.24
CA THR A 348 -18.01 10.20 1.83
C THR A 348 -18.11 9.11 0.77
N THR A 349 -18.00 7.85 1.20
CA THR A 349 -18.21 6.66 0.37
C THR A 349 -19.03 5.64 1.17
N THR A 350 -19.30 4.47 0.60
CA THR A 350 -19.87 3.34 1.34
C THR A 350 -18.94 2.14 1.27
N LEU A 351 -19.08 1.20 2.21
CA LEU A 351 -18.30 -0.04 2.19
C LEU A 351 -18.56 -0.84 0.90
N ARG A 352 -19.82 -0.88 0.44
CA ARG A 352 -20.17 -1.49 -0.85
C ARG A 352 -19.43 -0.82 -2.01
N ASN A 353 -19.39 0.51 -2.03
CA ASN A 353 -18.72 1.24 -3.11
C ASN A 353 -17.21 0.95 -3.12
N LEU A 354 -16.56 0.94 -1.94
CA LEU A 354 -15.14 0.56 -1.84
C LEU A 354 -14.87 -0.84 -2.40
N LEU A 355 -15.71 -1.82 -2.03
CA LEU A 355 -15.60 -3.19 -2.54
C LEU A 355 -15.94 -3.32 -4.02
N THR A 356 -16.70 -2.39 -4.59
CA THR A 356 -17.10 -2.44 -6.00
C THR A 356 -16.04 -1.80 -6.89
N THR A 357 -15.48 -0.66 -6.49
CA THR A 357 -14.72 0.22 -7.40
C THR A 357 -13.27 0.45 -7.00
N THR A 358 -12.87 0.10 -5.77
CA THR A 358 -11.57 0.50 -5.22
C THR A 358 -10.72 -0.67 -4.75
N LEU A 359 -11.31 -1.77 -4.28
CA LEU A 359 -10.58 -2.90 -3.74
C LEU A 359 -10.71 -4.11 -4.65
N ASP A 360 -9.60 -4.70 -5.09
CA ASP A 360 -9.63 -5.94 -5.87
C ASP A 360 -9.80 -7.15 -4.94
N ILE A 361 -11.02 -7.70 -4.91
CA ILE A 361 -11.38 -8.90 -4.14
C ILE A 361 -11.16 -10.20 -4.96
N SER A 362 -10.85 -10.06 -6.25
CA SER A 362 -10.57 -11.15 -7.19
C SER A 362 -9.08 -11.46 -7.30
N ALA A 363 -8.22 -10.55 -6.82
CA ALA A 363 -6.78 -10.71 -6.82
C ALA A 363 -6.34 -12.01 -6.13
N ILE A 364 -5.23 -12.58 -6.62
CA ILE A 364 -4.51 -13.63 -5.93
C ILE A 364 -3.85 -13.01 -4.69
N PRO A 365 -4.16 -13.48 -3.48
CA PRO A 365 -3.61 -12.87 -2.28
C PRO A 365 -2.11 -13.11 -2.16
N ARG A 366 -1.44 -12.08 -1.65
CA ARG A 366 -0.02 -12.10 -1.34
C ARG A 366 0.21 -12.63 0.08
N ARG A 367 1.44 -13.01 0.42
CA ARG A 367 1.77 -13.53 1.77
C ARG A 367 1.36 -12.61 2.92
N SER A 368 1.40 -11.29 2.71
CA SER A 368 0.96 -10.29 3.69
C SER A 368 -0.53 -10.45 4.06
N PHE A 369 -1.36 -10.84 3.09
CA PHE A 369 -2.77 -11.20 3.31
C PHE A 369 -2.89 -12.43 4.21
N PHE A 370 -2.21 -13.54 3.89
CA PHE A 370 -2.24 -14.77 4.71
C PHE A 370 -1.77 -14.54 6.14
N ARG A 371 -0.66 -13.78 6.30
CA ARG A 371 -0.13 -13.41 7.62
C ARG A 371 -1.14 -12.65 8.44
N THR A 372 -1.89 -11.77 7.79
CA THR A 372 -2.94 -11.00 8.45
C THR A 372 -4.11 -11.90 8.82
N LEU A 373 -4.60 -12.71 7.88
CA LEU A 373 -5.72 -13.60 8.10
C LEU A 373 -5.44 -14.57 9.27
N ALA A 374 -4.21 -15.09 9.36
CA ALA A 374 -3.74 -15.94 10.46
C ALA A 374 -3.89 -15.27 11.84
N ARG A 375 -3.74 -13.94 11.93
CA ARG A 375 -3.88 -13.20 13.20
C ARG A 375 -5.31 -13.23 13.72
N TYR A 376 -6.28 -13.17 12.81
CA TYR A 376 -7.70 -13.13 13.14
C TYR A 376 -8.29 -14.52 13.32
N CYS A 377 -7.64 -15.54 12.76
CA CYS A 377 -7.92 -16.95 13.04
C CYS A 377 -7.41 -17.35 14.43
N THR A 378 -8.12 -16.94 15.48
CA THR A 378 -7.75 -17.22 16.88
C THR A 378 -8.45 -18.44 17.47
N GLN A 379 -9.59 -18.83 16.89
CA GLN A 379 -10.44 -19.90 17.42
C GLN A 379 -10.09 -21.27 16.85
N ASP A 380 -9.52 -21.32 15.65
CA ASP A 380 -9.13 -22.54 14.96
C ASP A 380 -7.61 -22.56 14.74
N THR A 381 -6.91 -23.29 15.63
CA THR A 381 -5.45 -23.42 15.59
C THR A 381 -4.96 -24.05 14.29
N PHE A 382 -5.70 -25.01 13.73
CA PHE A 382 -5.29 -25.72 12.52
C PHE A 382 -5.35 -24.78 11.30
N GLN A 383 -6.44 -24.02 11.16
CA GLN A 383 -6.55 -23.00 10.11
C GLN A 383 -5.46 -21.93 10.26
N ARG A 384 -5.19 -21.49 11.48
CA ARG A 384 -4.12 -20.52 11.74
C ARG A 384 -2.74 -21.05 11.34
N GLU A 385 -2.41 -22.28 11.71
CA GLU A 385 -1.13 -22.90 11.34
C GLU A 385 -0.99 -23.01 9.83
N ARG A 386 -2.05 -23.48 9.13
CA ARG A 386 -2.06 -23.55 7.66
C ARG A 386 -1.88 -22.18 7.00
N LEU A 387 -2.52 -21.14 7.53
CA LEU A 387 -2.33 -19.77 7.05
C LEU A 387 -0.89 -19.27 7.27
N LEU A 388 -0.26 -19.63 8.40
CA LEU A 388 1.12 -19.25 8.70
C LEU A 388 2.13 -19.98 7.80
N GLU A 389 1.86 -21.23 7.41
CA GLU A 389 2.68 -21.98 6.43
C GLU A 389 2.81 -21.18 5.13
N PHE A 390 1.71 -20.61 4.62
CA PHE A 390 1.74 -19.77 3.41
C PHE A 390 2.55 -18.47 3.57
N THR A 391 2.92 -18.08 4.78
CA THR A 391 3.73 -16.89 5.05
C THR A 391 5.21 -17.18 5.18
N ASP A 392 5.59 -18.45 5.31
CA ASP A 392 6.96 -18.88 5.51
C ASP A 392 7.66 -19.04 4.14
N PRO A 393 8.77 -18.33 3.88
CA PRO A 393 9.56 -18.52 2.67
C PRO A 393 10.02 -19.97 2.44
N GLN A 394 10.14 -20.79 3.50
CA GLN A 394 10.51 -22.21 3.37
C GLN A 394 9.43 -23.07 2.72
N PHE A 395 8.17 -22.65 2.76
CA PHE A 395 7.02 -23.34 2.14
C PHE A 395 6.53 -22.62 0.89
N LEU A 396 7.46 -22.13 0.06
CA LEU A 396 7.18 -21.40 -1.17
C LEU A 396 6.34 -22.20 -2.17
N ASP A 397 6.67 -23.47 -2.39
CA ASP A 397 5.90 -24.35 -3.26
C ASP A 397 4.46 -24.53 -2.79
N GLU A 398 4.24 -24.74 -1.49
CA GLU A 398 2.89 -24.88 -0.91
C GLU A 398 2.05 -23.62 -1.11
N TYR A 399 2.66 -22.43 -0.97
CA TYR A 399 1.99 -21.16 -1.27
C TYR A 399 1.61 -21.07 -2.76
N PHE A 400 2.53 -21.43 -3.66
CA PHE A 400 2.29 -21.38 -5.11
C PHE A 400 1.22 -22.38 -5.56
N ASP A 401 1.27 -23.61 -5.05
CA ASP A 401 0.28 -24.66 -5.35
C ASP A 401 -1.11 -24.32 -4.80
N TYR A 402 -1.17 -23.64 -3.66
CA TYR A 402 -2.43 -23.26 -3.06
C TYR A 402 -3.05 -22.01 -3.70
N ALA A 403 -2.29 -20.92 -3.87
CA ALA A 403 -2.83 -19.62 -4.29
C ALA A 403 -2.50 -19.28 -5.75
N THR A 404 -1.22 -19.24 -6.11
CA THR A 404 -0.74 -18.64 -7.36
C THR A 404 -1.07 -19.45 -8.61
N ARG A 405 -0.69 -20.73 -8.63
CA ARG A 405 -0.90 -21.66 -9.76
C ARG A 405 -2.39 -21.87 -10.08
N PRO A 406 -3.27 -22.14 -9.10
CA PRO A 406 -4.72 -22.24 -9.35
C PRO A 406 -5.43 -20.89 -9.51
N ARG A 407 -4.73 -19.77 -9.27
CA ARG A 407 -5.28 -18.40 -9.26
C ARG A 407 -6.44 -18.21 -8.28
N ARG A 408 -6.32 -18.77 -7.07
CA ARG A 408 -7.35 -18.59 -6.03
C ARG A 408 -7.43 -17.13 -5.62
N SER A 409 -8.64 -16.59 -5.64
CA SER A 409 -8.94 -15.21 -5.27
C SER A 409 -8.98 -14.99 -3.76
N ILE A 410 -8.86 -13.73 -3.35
CA ILE A 410 -9.10 -13.30 -1.97
C ILE A 410 -10.47 -13.77 -1.47
N LEU A 411 -11.53 -13.61 -2.28
CA LEU A 411 -12.87 -14.03 -1.89
C LEU A 411 -12.97 -15.54 -1.62
N GLU A 412 -12.45 -16.38 -2.51
CA GLU A 412 -12.45 -17.85 -2.32
C GLU A 412 -11.71 -18.25 -1.04
N ILE A 413 -10.59 -17.60 -0.75
CA ILE A 413 -9.79 -17.89 0.45
C ILE A 413 -10.53 -17.44 1.72
N LEU A 414 -11.18 -16.27 1.70
CA LEU A 414 -12.02 -15.84 2.82
C LEU A 414 -13.20 -16.82 3.04
N GLN A 415 -13.78 -17.36 1.96
CA GLN A 415 -14.85 -18.37 2.04
C GLN A 415 -14.36 -19.73 2.56
N GLU A 416 -13.08 -20.08 2.37
CA GLU A 416 -12.48 -21.30 2.93
C GLU A 416 -12.17 -21.14 4.43
N PHE A 417 -11.62 -19.99 4.85
CA PHE A 417 -11.16 -19.73 6.22
C PHE A 417 -12.18 -19.00 7.10
N GLN A 418 -13.48 -19.31 6.96
CA GLN A 418 -14.60 -18.53 7.57
C GLN A 418 -14.50 -18.35 9.11
N ALA A 419 -13.86 -19.29 9.81
CA ALA A 419 -13.73 -19.25 11.27
C ALA A 419 -12.82 -18.11 11.75
N GLY A 420 -11.83 -17.70 10.95
CA GLY A 420 -10.92 -16.59 11.27
C GLY A 420 -11.35 -15.22 10.72
N VAL A 421 -12.40 -15.19 9.91
CA VAL A 421 -12.76 -14.03 9.09
C VAL A 421 -13.64 -13.00 9.81
N ARG A 422 -14.21 -13.34 10.98
CA ARG A 422 -15.19 -12.50 11.69
C ARG A 422 -14.62 -11.27 12.42
N VAL A 423 -13.33 -10.95 12.27
CA VAL A 423 -12.65 -9.82 12.95
C VAL A 423 -11.95 -8.85 11.96
N LEU A 424 -12.04 -9.10 10.65
CA LEU A 424 -11.42 -8.25 9.61
C LEU A 424 -12.19 -6.93 9.29
N GLY A 425 -13.27 -6.68 10.05
CA GLY A 425 -14.19 -5.53 10.03
C GLY A 425 -13.65 -4.21 9.47
N SER A 426 -12.57 -3.70 10.07
CA SER A 426 -12.10 -2.34 9.87
C SER A 426 -10.85 -2.21 9.00
N ARG A 427 -10.30 -3.33 8.50
CA ARG A 427 -8.94 -3.34 7.91
C ARG A 427 -8.81 -4.04 6.57
N LEU A 428 -9.91 -4.55 6.00
CA LEU A 428 -9.88 -5.32 4.73
C LEU A 428 -9.25 -4.53 3.57
N TRP A 429 -9.45 -3.21 3.54
CA TRP A 429 -8.86 -2.30 2.55
C TRP A 429 -7.32 -2.27 2.57
N ARG A 430 -6.64 -2.73 3.64
CA ARG A 430 -5.18 -2.80 3.70
C ARG A 430 -4.60 -3.95 2.87
N TYR A 431 -5.41 -4.93 2.51
CA TYR A 431 -4.94 -6.23 2.02
C TYR A 431 -5.49 -6.61 0.65
N CYS A 432 -6.56 -5.96 0.21
CA CYS A 432 -6.94 -5.97 -1.20
C CYS A 432 -6.07 -4.94 -1.93
N PRO A 433 -5.36 -5.33 -3.01
CA PRO A 433 -4.71 -4.35 -3.86
C PRO A 433 -5.76 -3.36 -4.38
N CYS A 434 -5.37 -2.08 -4.46
CA CYS A 434 -6.18 -1.02 -5.05
C CYS A 434 -6.05 -1.01 -6.57
#